data_AF-A0A9W9ZD61-F1
#
_entry.id   AF-A0A9W9ZD61-F1
#
_cell.length_a   1.000
_cell.length_b   1.000
_cell.length_c   1.000
_cell.angle_alpha   90.00
_cell.angle_beta   90.00
_cell.angle_gamma   90.00
#
_symmetry.space_group_name_H-M   'P 1'
#
loop_
_entity.id
_entity.type
_entity.pdbx_description
1 polymer ?
#
loop_
_entity_poly.entity_id
_entity_poly.type
_entity_poly.pdbx_seq_one_letter_code
_entity_poly.pdbx_strand_id
1 'polypeptide(L)'
;MLRATGSRDAVREEGVKINNTTELEQAIRVYFGKAASNQRVRERYGDAVIDIPGHETVLRPKETLQRLCDHLGVTCSEDYFAKCSRILYAAPSVTRDKVVWTEEQKARVTK
;
A
#
# COMPACT_ATOMS: atom_id res chain seq x y z
N MET A 1 -12.02 4.43 -3.08
CA MET A 1 -11.62 5.68 -3.76
C MET A 1 -11.35 5.42 -5.24
N LEU A 2 -10.21 5.79 -5.86
CA LEU A 2 -10.08 5.87 -7.34
C LEU A 2 -10.51 4.63 -8.14
N ARG A 3 -10.24 3.41 -7.64
CA ARG A 3 -10.75 2.17 -8.27
C ARG A 3 -12.26 2.00 -8.08
N ALA A 4 -12.77 2.28 -6.88
CA ALA A 4 -14.18 2.15 -6.54
C ALA A 4 -15.06 3.15 -7.31
N THR A 5 -14.51 4.32 -7.66
CA THR A 5 -15.22 5.35 -8.43
C THR A 5 -14.99 5.25 -9.93
N GLY A 6 -14.26 4.24 -10.41
CA GLY A 6 -13.88 4.12 -11.82
C GLY A 6 -12.96 5.25 -12.32
N SER A 7 -12.45 6.12 -11.45
CA SER A 7 -11.68 7.32 -11.83
C SER A 7 -10.18 7.06 -11.96
N ARG A 8 -9.74 5.80 -11.87
CA ARG A 8 -8.32 5.44 -11.88
C ARG A 8 -7.62 5.83 -13.18
N ASP A 9 -8.25 5.59 -14.32
CA ASP A 9 -7.62 5.87 -15.61
C ASP A 9 -7.60 7.36 -15.92
N ALA A 10 -8.62 8.10 -15.48
CA ALA A 10 -8.69 9.56 -15.62
C ALA A 10 -7.52 10.30 -14.95
N VAL A 11 -7.01 9.81 -13.81
CA VAL A 11 -5.92 10.48 -13.09
C VAL A 11 -4.52 10.22 -13.65
N ARG A 12 -4.41 9.43 -14.74
CA ARG A 12 -3.14 9.20 -15.44
C ARG A 12 -2.68 10.45 -16.19
N GLU A 13 -3.61 11.29 -16.60
CA GLU A 13 -3.31 12.58 -17.21
C GLU A 13 -2.68 13.55 -16.18
N GLU A 14 -1.77 14.39 -16.68
CA GLU A 14 -1.12 15.40 -15.87
C GLU A 14 -2.10 16.51 -15.48
N GLY A 15 -1.98 17.07 -14.27
CA GLY A 15 -2.89 18.10 -13.77
C GLY A 15 -4.28 17.64 -13.29
N VAL A 16 -4.75 16.44 -13.67
CA VAL A 16 -6.06 15.94 -13.23
C VAL A 16 -6.08 15.63 -11.73
N LYS A 17 -7.08 16.17 -11.02
CA LYS A 17 -7.37 15.84 -9.61
C LYS A 17 -8.83 15.44 -9.43
N ILE A 18 -9.06 14.44 -8.57
CA ILE A 18 -10.39 13.97 -8.20
C ILE A 18 -10.79 14.60 -6.88
N ASN A 19 -11.88 15.35 -6.90
CA ASN A 19 -12.50 15.91 -5.72
C ASN A 19 -13.78 15.14 -5.39
N ASN A 20 -13.67 14.12 -4.55
CA ASN A 20 -14.81 13.36 -4.05
C ASN A 20 -14.64 13.13 -2.54
N THR A 21 -15.04 14.12 -1.77
CA THR A 21 -14.89 14.16 -0.31
C THR A 21 -15.58 12.98 0.37
N THR A 22 -16.81 12.64 -0.04
CA THR A 22 -17.58 11.54 0.56
C THR A 22 -16.88 10.19 0.40
N GLU A 23 -16.37 9.90 -0.80
CA GLU A 23 -15.65 8.66 -1.03
C GLU A 23 -14.28 8.66 -0.32
N LEU A 24 -13.63 9.82 -0.22
CA LEU A 24 -12.38 9.95 0.54
C LEU A 24 -12.62 9.70 2.05
N GLU A 25 -13.69 10.24 2.63
CA GLU A 25 -14.10 9.95 4.01
C GLU A 25 -14.28 8.45 4.25
N GLN A 26 -15.01 7.79 3.34
CA GLN A 26 -15.23 6.35 3.42
C GLN A 26 -13.91 5.58 3.29
N ALA A 27 -13.03 6.00 2.38
CA ALA A 27 -11.72 5.39 2.22
C ALA A 27 -10.83 5.54 3.46
N ILE A 28 -10.83 6.73 4.10
CA ILE A 28 -10.13 6.98 5.36
C ILE A 28 -10.66 6.04 6.45
N ARG A 29 -11.98 5.98 6.65
CA ARG A 29 -12.61 5.11 7.65
C ARG A 29 -12.24 3.65 7.44
N VAL A 30 -12.35 3.14 6.20
CA VAL A 30 -12.03 1.74 5.88
C VAL A 30 -10.54 1.46 6.09
N TYR A 31 -9.66 2.37 5.69
CA TYR A 31 -8.21 2.22 5.85
C TYR A 31 -7.83 2.07 7.33
N PHE A 32 -8.26 3.01 8.19
CA PHE A 32 -7.92 2.96 9.61
C PHE A 32 -8.60 1.80 10.34
N GLY A 33 -9.81 1.39 9.91
CA GLY A 33 -10.43 0.16 10.40
C GLY A 33 -9.59 -1.09 10.11
N LYS A 34 -8.99 -1.19 8.92
CA LYS A 34 -8.07 -2.27 8.56
C LYS A 34 -6.75 -2.18 9.32
N ALA A 35 -6.18 -0.98 9.45
CA ALA A 35 -4.94 -0.75 10.21
C ALA A 35 -5.09 -1.19 11.67
N ALA A 36 -6.18 -0.80 12.34
CA ALA A 36 -6.47 -1.21 13.72
C ALA A 36 -6.70 -2.72 13.85
N SER A 37 -7.30 -3.38 12.85
CA SER A 37 -7.43 -4.85 12.84
C SER A 37 -6.08 -5.54 12.67
N ASN A 38 -5.23 -5.07 11.75
CA ASN A 38 -3.89 -5.62 11.57
C ASN A 38 -3.01 -5.40 12.81
N GLN A 39 -3.14 -4.25 13.48
CA GLN A 39 -2.44 -3.99 14.75
C GLN A 39 -2.81 -5.03 15.81
N ARG A 40 -4.10 -5.35 15.96
CA ARG A 40 -4.56 -6.41 16.88
C ARG A 40 -4.02 -7.80 16.51
N VAL A 41 -3.88 -8.10 15.22
CA VAL A 41 -3.27 -9.36 14.75
C VAL A 41 -1.78 -9.38 15.14
N ARG A 42 -1.03 -8.30 14.90
CA ARG A 42 0.38 -8.18 15.29
C ARG A 42 0.55 -8.35 16.80
N GLU A 43 -0.26 -7.67 17.61
CA GLU A 43 -0.21 -7.78 19.08
C GLU A 43 -0.51 -9.20 19.58
N ARG A 44 -1.43 -9.92 18.93
CA ARG A 44 -1.83 -11.26 19.34
C ARG A 44 -0.82 -12.34 18.96
N TYR A 45 -0.20 -12.21 17.79
CA TYR A 45 0.61 -13.28 17.19
C TYR A 45 2.11 -12.97 17.14
N GLY A 46 2.53 -11.75 17.51
CA GLY A 46 3.93 -11.37 17.62
C GLY A 46 4.74 -11.71 16.37
N ASP A 47 5.81 -12.46 16.57
CA ASP A 47 6.78 -12.85 15.54
C ASP A 47 6.21 -13.82 14.48
N ALA A 48 4.98 -14.32 14.64
CA ALA A 48 4.32 -15.05 13.55
C ALA A 48 3.81 -14.10 12.44
N VAL A 49 3.82 -12.79 12.67
CA VAL A 49 3.36 -11.76 11.72
C VAL A 49 4.53 -10.94 11.23
N ILE A 50 4.65 -10.80 9.90
CA ILE A 50 5.65 -9.95 9.26
C ILE A 50 4.99 -8.75 8.57
N ASP A 51 5.58 -7.57 8.78
CA ASP A 51 5.24 -6.36 8.04
C ASP A 51 6.06 -6.25 6.76
N ILE A 52 5.36 -6.14 5.63
CA ILE A 52 5.94 -5.96 4.30
C ILE A 52 5.61 -4.53 3.81
N PRO A 53 6.56 -3.58 3.83
CA PRO A 53 6.33 -2.22 3.37
C PRO A 53 6.18 -2.20 1.85
N GLY A 54 4.99 -1.84 1.35
CA GLY A 54 4.71 -1.87 -0.10
C GLY A 54 5.64 -0.97 -0.93
N HIS A 55 6.04 0.18 -0.39
CA HIS A 55 7.00 1.09 -1.06
C HIS A 55 8.38 0.43 -1.23
N GLU A 56 8.93 -0.13 -0.13
CA GLU A 56 10.21 -0.84 -0.18
C GLU A 56 10.13 -2.13 -0.98
N THR A 57 8.97 -2.80 -1.03
CA THR A 57 8.79 -4.00 -1.86
C THR A 57 9.05 -3.69 -3.33
N VAL A 58 8.67 -2.50 -3.79
CA VAL A 58 8.89 -2.08 -5.18
C VAL A 58 10.34 -1.61 -5.39
N LEU A 59 10.92 -0.85 -4.46
CA LEU A 59 12.28 -0.32 -4.59
C LEU A 59 13.38 -1.36 -4.34
N ARG A 60 13.11 -2.32 -3.45
CA ARG A 60 14.04 -3.33 -2.93
C ARG A 60 13.34 -4.69 -2.90
N PRO A 61 12.99 -5.21 -4.10
CA PRO A 61 12.16 -6.41 -4.19
C PRO A 61 12.90 -7.64 -3.67
N LYS A 62 14.20 -7.78 -3.93
CA LYS A 62 14.99 -8.92 -3.49
C LYS A 62 15.07 -8.99 -1.96
N GLU A 63 15.39 -7.88 -1.31
CA GLU A 63 15.51 -7.78 0.15
C GLU A 63 14.18 -8.07 0.84
N THR A 64 13.08 -7.56 0.28
CA THR A 64 11.74 -7.80 0.81
C THR A 64 11.31 -9.26 0.64
N LEU A 65 11.56 -9.85 -0.54
CA LEU A 65 11.25 -11.25 -0.82
C LEU A 65 12.10 -12.19 0.04
N GLN A 66 13.39 -11.89 0.24
CA GLN A 66 14.26 -12.67 1.12
C GLN A 66 13.70 -12.70 2.54
N ARG A 67 13.36 -11.53 3.11
CA ARG A 67 12.74 -11.46 4.44
C ARG A 67 11.46 -12.29 4.56
N LEU A 68 10.64 -12.31 3.50
CA LEU A 68 9.44 -13.15 3.45
C LEU A 68 9.79 -14.64 3.43
N CYS A 69 10.78 -15.05 2.63
CA CYS A 69 11.22 -16.44 2.56
C CYS A 69 11.80 -16.91 3.90
N ASP A 70 12.62 -16.08 4.55
CA ASP A 70 13.20 -16.35 5.87
C ASP A 70 12.10 -16.52 6.92
N HIS A 71 11.10 -15.64 6.91
CA HIS A 71 9.94 -15.71 7.82
C HIS A 71 9.12 -17.00 7.64
N LEU A 72 8.98 -17.46 6.40
CA LEU A 72 8.27 -18.70 6.07
C LEU A 72 9.12 -19.96 6.27
N GLY A 73 10.41 -19.83 6.57
CA GLY A 73 11.34 -20.95 6.69
C GLY A 73 11.58 -21.69 5.37
N VAL A 74 11.47 -21.00 4.23
CA VAL A 74 11.64 -21.59 2.90
C VAL A 74 12.88 -21.03 2.20
N THR A 75 13.56 -21.88 1.45
CA THR A 75 14.69 -21.44 0.61
C THR A 75 14.17 -20.88 -0.71
N CYS A 76 14.50 -19.62 -1.00
CA CYS A 76 14.19 -18.97 -2.27
C CYS A 76 15.45 -18.89 -3.14
N SER A 77 15.29 -19.16 -4.44
CA SER A 77 16.39 -19.12 -5.41
C SER A 77 16.56 -17.74 -6.03
N GLU A 78 17.73 -17.49 -6.61
CA GLU A 78 17.98 -16.26 -7.40
C GLU A 78 17.00 -16.12 -8.58
N ASP A 79 16.63 -17.24 -9.22
CA ASP A 79 15.63 -17.26 -10.29
C ASP A 79 14.24 -16.84 -9.78
N TYR A 80 13.86 -17.26 -8.57
CA TYR A 80 12.62 -16.82 -7.93
C TYR A 80 12.63 -15.30 -7.72
N PHE A 81 13.70 -14.74 -7.16
CA PHE A 81 13.81 -13.29 -6.96
C PHE A 81 13.74 -12.53 -8.28
N ALA A 82 14.44 -12.99 -9.31
CA ALA A 82 14.42 -12.36 -10.63
C ALA A 82 13.00 -12.37 -11.25
N LYS A 83 12.30 -13.51 -11.19
CA LYS A 83 10.94 -13.64 -11.72
C LYS A 83 9.95 -12.76 -10.96
N CYS A 84 9.97 -12.81 -9.63
CA CYS A 84 9.06 -12.00 -8.81
C CYS A 84 9.33 -10.50 -8.97
N SER A 85 10.59 -10.08 -9.03
CA SER A 85 10.96 -8.67 -9.23
C SER A 85 10.43 -8.11 -10.55
N ARG A 86 10.35 -8.92 -11.61
CA ARG A 86 9.80 -8.51 -12.92
C ARG A 86 8.29 -8.32 -12.93
N ILE A 87 7.56 -8.89 -11.97
CA ILE A 87 6.10 -8.75 -11.87
C ILE A 87 5.72 -7.45 -11.15
N LEU A 88 6.59 -6.95 -10.29
CA LEU A 88 6.35 -5.74 -9.54
C LEU A 88 6.33 -4.51 -10.46
N TYR A 89 5.60 -3.48 -10.03
CA TYR A 89 5.56 -2.21 -10.75
C TYR A 89 6.97 -1.63 -10.85
N ALA A 90 7.26 -0.94 -11.96
CA ALA A 90 8.57 -0.30 -12.15
C ALA A 90 8.87 0.79 -11.10
N ALA A 91 7.83 1.43 -10.55
CA ALA A 91 7.97 2.46 -9.52
C ALA A 91 6.77 2.45 -8.56
N PRO A 92 6.94 2.91 -7.32
CA PRO A 92 5.84 3.09 -6.38
C PRO A 92 4.77 4.04 -6.93
N SER A 93 3.50 3.72 -6.67
CA SER A 93 2.37 4.55 -7.10
C SER A 93 2.14 5.72 -6.13
N VAL A 94 2.06 6.94 -6.66
CA VAL A 94 1.78 8.18 -5.90
C VAL A 94 0.38 8.75 -6.19
N THR A 95 -0.59 7.88 -6.50
CA THR A 95 -1.97 8.29 -6.85
C THR A 95 -2.71 9.05 -5.76
N ARG A 96 -2.22 9.07 -4.51
CA ARG A 96 -2.78 9.89 -3.42
C ARG A 96 -2.71 11.38 -3.74
N ASP A 97 -1.72 11.81 -4.52
CA ASP A 97 -1.51 13.23 -4.87
C ASP A 97 -2.53 13.72 -5.92
N LYS A 98 -3.23 12.78 -6.55
CA LYS A 98 -4.31 13.01 -7.52
C LYS A 98 -5.67 13.17 -6.85
N VAL A 99 -5.74 13.09 -5.52
CA VAL A 99 -6.98 13.27 -4.75
C VAL A 99 -6.94 14.63 -4.05
N VAL A 100 -8.04 15.36 -4.06
CA VAL A 100 -8.19 16.59 -3.28
C VAL A 100 -8.58 16.23 -1.84
N TRP A 101 -7.82 16.76 -0.88
CA TRP A 101 -8.04 16.56 0.55
C TRP A 101 -8.43 17.88 1.20
N THR A 102 -9.42 17.86 2.09
CA THR A 102 -9.71 19.01 2.95
C THR A 102 -8.66 19.13 4.06
N GLU A 103 -8.49 20.32 4.64
CA GLU A 103 -7.56 20.52 5.76
C GLU A 103 -7.95 19.69 7.00
N GLU A 104 -9.25 19.53 7.25
CA GLU A 104 -9.75 18.67 8.32
C GLU A 104 -9.36 17.20 8.10
N GLN A 105 -9.51 16.69 6.87
CA GLN A 105 -9.09 15.34 6.51
C GLN A 105 -7.61 15.12 6.71
N LYS A 106 -6.76 16.07 6.27
CA LYS A 106 -5.31 16.02 6.48
C LYS A 106 -4.98 15.99 7.96
N ALA A 107 -5.54 16.92 8.73
CA ALA A 107 -5.30 17.02 10.17
C ALA A 107 -5.68 15.74 10.92
N ARG A 108 -6.73 15.03 10.48
CA ARG A 108 -7.16 13.77 11.08
C ARG A 108 -6.22 12.59 10.78
N VAL A 109 -5.58 12.55 9.61
CA VAL A 109 -4.74 11.41 9.18
C VAL A 109 -3.23 11.61 9.39
N THR A 110 -2.80 12.81 9.79
CA THR A 110 -1.40 13.15 10.04
C THR A 110 -1.04 13.20 11.52
N LYS A 111 -2.04 13.13 12.42
CA LYS A 111 -1.81 12.88 13.85
C LYS A 111 -1.46 11.43 14.09
#